data_AF-F2VRB0-F1
#
_entry.id   AF-F2VRB0-F1
#
_cell.length_a   1.000
_cell.length_b   1.000
_cell.length_c   1.000
_cell.angle_alpha   90.00
_cell.angle_beta   90.00
_cell.angle_gamma   90.00
#
_symmetry.space_group_name_H-M   'P 1'
#
loop_
_entity.id
_entity.type
_entity.pdbx_description
1 polymer ?
#
loop_
_entity_poly.entity_id
_entity_poly.type
_entity_poly.pdbx_seq_one_letter_code
_entity_poly.pdbx_strand_id
1 'polypeptide(L)'
;HFLIPTSYKGKFKRQPREFPTAYDLEIAKSEKEPLHVVATKAFHSPHDELSSVSVGDQFLVHHSQITEVLCEGIKKVVNVLACEKILKKSNEAALLPLYMEGGFVEVIHDKKQYQISELCAQFCLPFNVKVSVRDLFIEEDI
;
A
#
# COMPACT_ATOMS: atom_id res chain seq x y z
N HIS A 1 9.59 22.33 4.41
CA HIS A 1 9.94 21.26 3.45
C HIS A 1 11.31 21.55 2.87
N PHE A 2 12.14 20.52 2.64
CA PHE A 2 13.45 20.65 2.00
C PHE A 2 13.46 19.85 0.69
N LEU A 3 14.30 20.26 -0.26
CA LEU A 3 14.47 19.58 -1.55
C LEU A 3 15.77 18.77 -1.52
N ILE A 4 15.74 17.57 -2.08
CA ILE A 4 16.94 16.72 -2.22
C ILE A 4 17.24 16.61 -3.72
N PRO A 5 18.44 17.00 -4.18
CA PRO A 5 18.80 16.86 -5.58
C PRO A 5 18.96 15.38 -5.94
N THR A 6 18.66 15.01 -7.19
CA THR A 6 18.84 13.63 -7.67
C THR A 6 20.31 13.19 -7.69
N SER A 7 21.24 14.15 -7.66
CA SER A 7 22.68 13.93 -7.54
C SER A 7 23.17 13.66 -6.12
N TYR A 8 22.29 13.71 -5.11
CA TYR A 8 22.63 13.38 -3.72
C TYR A 8 23.18 11.95 -3.62
N LYS A 9 24.41 11.82 -3.11
CA LYS A 9 25.15 10.54 -3.07
C LYS A 9 24.92 9.74 -1.79
N GLY A 10 24.26 10.33 -0.80
CA GLY A 10 23.82 9.60 0.38
C GLY A 10 22.82 8.51 0.03
N LYS A 11 22.53 7.66 1.01
CA LYS A 11 21.74 6.44 0.83
C LYS A 11 20.45 6.48 1.63
N PHE A 12 19.40 5.93 1.04
CA PHE A 12 18.06 5.87 1.61
C PHE A 12 17.61 4.42 1.77
N LYS A 13 16.78 4.17 2.77
CA LYS A 13 15.99 2.94 2.90
C LYS A 13 14.53 3.28 2.66
N ARG A 14 13.83 2.44 1.90
CA ARG A 14 12.37 2.52 1.79
C ARG A 14 11.74 2.39 3.18
N GLN A 15 10.66 3.12 3.38
CA GLN A 15 9.82 3.03 4.57
C GLN A 15 8.41 2.65 4.14
N PRO A 16 7.70 1.84 4.94
CA PRO A 16 6.29 1.59 4.73
C PRO A 16 5.47 2.87 4.56
N ARG A 17 4.51 2.83 3.66
CA ARG A 17 3.39 3.77 3.62
C ARG A 17 2.25 3.27 4.50
N GLU A 18 1.49 4.21 5.05
CA GLU A 18 0.27 3.93 5.80
C GLU A 18 -0.93 4.40 4.97
N PHE A 19 -1.96 3.57 4.90
CA PHE A 19 -3.16 3.80 4.11
C PHE A 19 -4.39 3.60 4.99
N PRO A 20 -5.08 4.67 5.41
CA PRO A 20 -6.24 4.54 6.30
C PRO A 20 -7.36 3.65 5.74
N THR A 21 -7.61 3.72 4.43
CA THR A 21 -8.74 3.07 3.76
C THR A 21 -8.32 2.22 2.56
N ALA A 22 -9.23 1.36 2.09
CA ALA A 22 -9.03 0.63 0.84
C ALA A 22 -9.02 1.56 -0.39
N TYR A 23 -9.68 2.72 -0.32
CA TYR A 23 -9.59 3.75 -1.35
C TYR A 23 -8.16 4.30 -1.50
N ASP A 24 -7.44 4.49 -0.39
CA ASP A 24 -6.04 4.93 -0.43
C ASP A 24 -5.13 3.89 -1.10
N LEU A 25 -5.42 2.60 -0.94
CA LEU A 25 -4.72 1.51 -1.65
C LEU A 25 -4.97 1.56 -3.15
N GLU A 26 -6.21 1.82 -3.57
CA GLU A 26 -6.57 1.96 -4.98
C GLU A 26 -5.84 3.13 -5.65
N ILE A 27 -5.65 4.25 -4.93
CA ILE A 27 -4.85 5.37 -5.43
C ILE A 27 -3.37 5.02 -5.51
N ALA A 28 -2.85 4.28 -4.53
CA ALA A 28 -1.43 4.01 -4.36
C ALA A 28 -0.90 2.84 -5.20
N LYS A 29 -1.79 2.01 -5.76
CA LYS A 29 -1.42 0.87 -6.60
C LYS A 29 -0.67 1.32 -7.85
N SER A 30 0.11 0.41 -8.41
CA SER A 30 0.84 0.65 -9.65
C SER A 30 0.89 -0.62 -10.47
N GLU A 31 0.81 -0.49 -11.80
CA GLU A 31 1.05 -1.60 -12.73
C GLU A 31 2.52 -2.06 -12.72
N LYS A 32 3.45 -1.21 -12.24
CA LYS A 32 4.89 -1.51 -12.25
C LYS A 32 5.35 -2.37 -11.08
N GLU A 33 4.68 -2.27 -9.93
CA GLU A 33 5.07 -2.97 -8.70
C GLU A 33 3.82 -3.38 -7.93
N PRO A 34 3.71 -4.66 -7.52
CA PRO A 34 2.58 -5.09 -6.72
C PRO A 34 2.62 -4.45 -5.32
N LEU A 35 1.50 -3.89 -4.88
CA LEU A 35 1.37 -3.30 -3.56
C LEU A 35 0.95 -4.37 -2.56
N HIS A 36 1.87 -4.75 -1.67
CA HIS A 36 1.62 -5.69 -0.57
C HIS A 36 1.43 -4.91 0.74
N VAL A 37 0.33 -5.19 1.44
CA VAL A 37 -0.02 -4.51 2.69
C VAL A 37 -0.48 -5.47 3.79
N VAL A 38 -0.35 -5.04 5.04
CA VAL A 38 -0.91 -5.68 6.24
C VAL A 38 -2.02 -4.82 6.81
N ALA A 39 -3.17 -5.41 7.12
CA ALA A 39 -4.23 -4.73 7.84
C ALA A 39 -3.88 -4.55 9.32
N THR A 40 -4.18 -3.37 9.85
CA THR A 40 -3.90 -2.94 11.23
C THR A 40 -5.17 -2.72 12.04
N LYS A 41 -6.33 -2.61 11.37
CA LYS A 41 -7.65 -2.59 11.98
C LYS A 41 -8.51 -3.71 11.42
N ALA A 42 -9.39 -4.24 12.27
CA ALA A 42 -10.39 -5.19 11.83
C ALA A 42 -11.58 -4.44 11.20
N PHE A 43 -12.15 -5.03 10.16
CA PHE A 43 -13.36 -4.56 9.50
C PHE A 43 -14.28 -5.75 9.28
N HIS A 44 -15.50 -5.67 9.79
CA HIS A 44 -16.51 -6.69 9.53
C HIS A 44 -17.41 -6.23 8.39
N SER A 45 -17.43 -7.02 7.32
CA SER A 45 -18.30 -6.74 6.19
C SER A 45 -19.76 -6.98 6.57
N PRO A 46 -20.68 -6.05 6.24
CA PRO A 46 -22.12 -6.26 6.39
C PRO A 46 -22.74 -7.10 5.27
N HIS A 47 -21.98 -7.42 4.21
CA HIS A 47 -22.44 -8.13 3.02
C HIS A 47 -21.60 -9.38 2.78
N ASP A 48 -22.24 -10.51 2.50
CA ASP A 48 -21.58 -11.81 2.29
C ASP A 48 -20.68 -11.81 1.04
N GLU A 49 -20.98 -10.96 0.06
CA GLU A 49 -20.19 -10.82 -1.17
C GLU A 49 -18.86 -10.07 -0.95
N LEU A 50 -18.71 -9.38 0.19
CA LEU A 50 -17.55 -8.57 0.52
C LEU A 50 -16.74 -9.22 1.64
N SER A 51 -15.42 -9.08 1.58
CA SER A 51 -14.52 -9.73 2.53
C SER A 51 -14.41 -8.96 3.84
N SER A 52 -14.52 -9.69 4.96
CA SER A 52 -14.11 -9.16 6.27
C SER A 52 -12.59 -9.21 6.42
N VAL A 53 -12.03 -8.27 7.18
CA VAL A 53 -10.60 -8.14 7.41
C VAL A 53 -10.30 -8.19 8.90
N SER A 54 -9.26 -8.93 9.27
CA SER A 54 -8.71 -9.02 10.62
C SER A 54 -7.34 -8.36 10.69
N VAL A 55 -6.98 -7.90 11.89
CA VAL A 55 -5.64 -7.36 12.15
C VAL A 55 -4.58 -8.42 11.84
N GLY A 56 -3.57 -8.05 11.07
CA GLY A 56 -2.49 -8.93 10.63
C GLY A 56 -2.77 -9.69 9.33
N ASP A 57 -3.97 -9.58 8.77
CA ASP A 57 -4.24 -10.10 7.43
C ASP A 57 -3.36 -9.38 6.40
N GLN A 58 -2.81 -10.15 5.45
CA GLN A 58 -1.92 -9.66 4.40
C GLN A 58 -2.62 -9.72 3.06
N PHE A 59 -2.47 -8.66 2.25
CA PHE A 59 -3.14 -8.52 0.97
C PHE A 59 -2.18 -8.06 -0.12
N LEU A 60 -2.26 -8.69 -1.28
CA LEU A 60 -1.71 -8.19 -2.53
C LEU A 60 -2.82 -7.42 -3.28
N VAL A 61 -2.58 -6.14 -3.56
CA VAL A 61 -3.58 -5.28 -4.22
C VAL A 61 -3.50 -5.45 -5.73
N HIS A 62 -4.65 -5.64 -6.38
CA HIS A 62 -4.75 -5.73 -7.85
C HIS A 62 -5.46 -4.52 -8.45
N HIS A 63 -6.77 -4.58 -8.65
CA HIS A 63 -7.52 -3.55 -9.36
C HIS A 63 -8.88 -3.29 -8.69
N SER A 64 -9.43 -2.10 -8.91
CA SER A 64 -10.80 -1.80 -8.52
C SER A 64 -11.79 -2.37 -9.52
N GLN A 65 -12.92 -2.83 -9.02
CA GLN A 65 -14.06 -3.21 -9.83
C GLN A 65 -15.36 -2.80 -9.14
N ILE A 66 -16.47 -2.96 -9.84
CA ILE A 66 -17.80 -2.69 -9.32
C ILE A 66 -18.48 -4.03 -9.04
N THR A 67 -19.15 -4.15 -7.90
CA THR A 67 -19.92 -5.35 -7.54
C THR A 67 -21.31 -4.98 -7.04
N GLU A 68 -22.27 -5.86 -7.25
CA GLU A 68 -23.62 -5.74 -6.68
C GLU A 68 -23.65 -6.42 -5.32
N VAL A 69 -24.15 -5.73 -4.30
CA VAL A 69 -24.39 -6.27 -2.96
C VAL A 69 -25.87 -6.12 -2.60
N LEU A 70 -26.39 -7.08 -1.84
CA LEU A 70 -27.74 -7.01 -1.32
C LEU A 70 -27.77 -6.26 0.01
N CYS A 71 -28.39 -5.09 0.04
CA CYS A 71 -28.53 -4.25 1.24
C CYS A 71 -30.01 -4.08 1.56
N GLU A 72 -30.47 -4.68 2.65
CA GLU A 72 -31.88 -4.58 3.10
C GLU A 72 -32.89 -5.02 2.02
N GLY A 73 -32.53 -6.01 1.19
CA GLY A 73 -33.35 -6.50 0.08
C GLY A 73 -33.27 -5.65 -1.20
N ILE A 74 -32.51 -4.55 -1.19
CA ILE A 74 -32.26 -3.70 -2.37
C ILE A 74 -30.86 -4.00 -2.90
N LYS A 75 -30.75 -4.29 -4.20
CA LYS A 75 -29.45 -4.40 -4.87
C LYS A 75 -28.79 -3.04 -4.96
N LYS A 76 -27.59 -2.91 -4.39
CA LYS A 76 -26.77 -1.70 -4.46
C LYS A 76 -25.46 -2.01 -5.15
N VAL A 77 -24.98 -1.03 -5.90
CA VAL A 77 -23.71 -1.11 -6.64
C VAL A 77 -22.62 -0.49 -5.78
N VAL A 78 -21.53 -1.22 -5.55
CA VAL A 78 -20.42 -0.82 -4.66
C VAL A 78 -19.09 -0.97 -5.39
N ASN A 79 -18.22 0.04 -5.23
CA ASN A 79 -16.83 -0.05 -5.68
C ASN A 79 -16.02 -0.88 -4.68
N VAL A 80 -15.33 -1.88 -5.19
CA VAL A 80 -14.50 -2.81 -4.41
C VAL A 80 -13.10 -2.89 -5.00
N LEU A 81 -12.12 -3.13 -4.14
CA LEU A 81 -10.75 -3.43 -4.50
C LEU A 81 -10.58 -4.95 -4.49
N ALA A 82 -10.23 -5.51 -5.64
CA ALA A 82 -9.87 -6.92 -5.73
C ALA A 82 -8.44 -7.11 -5.23
N CYS A 83 -8.30 -7.99 -4.25
CA CYS A 83 -7.03 -8.33 -3.61
C CYS A 83 -6.86 -9.86 -3.54
N GLU A 84 -5.62 -10.32 -3.45
CA GLU A 84 -5.31 -11.66 -2.97
C GLU A 84 -4.93 -11.60 -1.49
N LYS A 85 -5.73 -12.23 -0.63
CA LYS A 85 -5.39 -12.44 0.76
C LYS A 85 -4.35 -13.55 0.87
N ILE A 86 -3.18 -13.23 1.41
CA ILE A 86 -2.05 -14.13 1.54
C ILE A 86 -2.23 -14.98 2.81
N LEU A 87 -2.40 -16.28 2.65
CA LEU A 87 -2.43 -17.24 3.77
C LEU A 87 -1.17 -18.11 3.75
N LYS A 88 -0.95 -18.86 4.83
CA LYS A 88 0.26 -19.70 4.99
C LYS A 88 0.44 -20.77 3.91
N LYS A 89 -0.65 -21.22 3.27
CA LYS A 89 -0.64 -22.37 2.34
C LYS A 89 -1.33 -22.10 0.99
N SER A 90 -2.02 -20.97 0.85
CA SER A 90 -2.81 -20.61 -0.33
C SER A 90 -3.06 -19.11 -0.32
N ASN A 91 -3.42 -18.56 -1.47
CA ASN A 91 -4.00 -17.23 -1.57
C ASN A 91 -5.51 -17.37 -1.78
N GLU A 92 -6.28 -16.50 -1.16
CA GLU A 92 -7.74 -16.42 -1.34
C GLU A 92 -8.11 -15.08 -1.98
N ALA A 93 -9.04 -15.09 -2.92
CA ALA A 93 -9.56 -13.84 -3.48
C ALA A 93 -10.35 -13.08 -2.41
N ALA A 94 -10.10 -11.78 -2.29
CA ALA A 94 -10.77 -10.89 -1.37
C ALA A 94 -11.31 -9.65 -2.10
N LEU A 95 -12.51 -9.24 -1.76
CA LEU A 95 -13.15 -8.02 -2.28
C LEU A 95 -13.31 -7.03 -1.13
N LEU A 96 -12.47 -6.00 -1.14
CA LEU A 96 -12.43 -4.98 -0.09
C LEU A 96 -13.26 -3.76 -0.53
N PRO A 97 -14.37 -3.41 0.13
CA PRO A 97 -15.12 -2.22 -0.24
C PRO A 97 -14.25 -0.96 -0.09
N LEU A 98 -14.21 -0.07 -1.10
CA LEU A 98 -13.29 1.08 -1.09
C LEU A 98 -13.48 2.01 0.12
N TYR A 99 -14.70 2.07 0.68
CA TYR A 99 -15.01 2.86 1.87
C TYR A 99 -14.52 2.24 3.19
N MET A 100 -13.98 1.02 3.19
CA MET A 100 -13.59 0.37 4.44
C MET A 100 -12.36 1.01 5.08
N GLU A 101 -12.42 1.17 6.41
CA GLU A 101 -11.30 1.63 7.24
C GLU A 101 -10.54 0.44 7.83
N GLY A 102 -9.79 -0.28 6.98
CA GLY A 102 -8.96 -1.40 7.42
C GLY A 102 -7.63 -0.98 8.04
N GLY A 103 -7.17 0.26 7.81
CA GLY A 103 -5.85 0.76 8.19
C GLY A 103 -4.74 -0.16 7.70
N PHE A 104 -4.06 0.15 6.62
CA PHE A 104 -3.10 -0.75 5.99
C PHE A 104 -1.68 -0.19 6.07
N VAL A 105 -0.70 -1.06 6.24
CA VAL A 105 0.73 -0.71 6.22
C VAL A 105 1.42 -1.50 5.12
N GLU A 106 2.15 -0.80 4.26
CA GLU A 106 2.93 -1.41 3.18
C GLU A 106 4.04 -2.32 3.72
N VAL A 107 4.20 -3.49 3.11
CA VAL A 107 5.28 -4.43 3.43
C VAL A 107 6.47 -4.17 2.52
N ILE A 108 7.56 -3.68 3.11
CA ILE A 108 8.84 -3.56 2.42
C ILE A 108 9.62 -4.86 2.61
N HIS A 109 9.87 -5.59 1.53
CA HIS A 109 10.50 -6.91 1.56
C HIS A 109 12.03 -6.86 1.63
N ASP A 110 12.63 -5.77 1.18
CA ASP A 110 14.08 -5.63 1.15
C ASP A 110 14.57 -4.69 2.26
N LYS A 111 15.84 -4.85 2.63
CA LYS A 111 16.56 -3.94 3.53
C LYS A 111 17.65 -3.18 2.77
N LYS A 112 17.50 -3.05 1.45
CA LYS A 112 18.52 -2.46 0.58
C LYS A 112 18.60 -0.97 0.84
N GLN A 113 19.76 -0.44 0.50
CA GLN A 113 20.04 0.98 0.52
C GLN A 113 20.13 1.46 -0.92
N TYR A 114 19.44 2.55 -1.22
CA TYR A 114 19.29 3.08 -2.56
C TYR A 114 19.83 4.51 -2.64
N GLN A 115 20.32 4.91 -3.80
CA GLN A 115 20.40 6.33 -4.14
C GLN A 115 19.00 6.86 -4.47
N ILE A 116 18.82 8.17 -4.35
CA ILE A 116 17.53 8.80 -4.68
C ILE A 116 17.17 8.62 -6.16
N SER A 117 18.16 8.65 -7.05
CA SER A 117 18.00 8.40 -8.49
C SER A 117 17.49 6.99 -8.79
N GLU A 118 18.02 5.99 -8.10
CA GLU A 118 17.59 4.58 -8.21
C GLU A 118 16.14 4.42 -7.75
N LEU A 119 15.77 5.05 -6.63
CA LEU A 119 14.40 5.00 -6.10
C LEU A 119 13.38 5.56 -7.09
N CYS A 120 13.65 6.76 -7.63
CA CYS A 120 12.75 7.41 -8.59
C CYS A 120 12.62 6.66 -9.92
N ALA A 121 13.63 5.86 -10.29
CA ALA A 121 13.59 5.03 -11.50
C ALA A 121 12.83 3.71 -11.29
N GLN A 122 12.98 3.09 -10.11
CA GLN A 122 12.48 1.74 -9.83
C GLN A 122 11.08 1.72 -9.23
N PHE A 123 10.73 2.72 -8.42
CA PHE A 123 9.49 2.71 -7.63
C PHE A 123 8.55 3.84 -8.01
N CYS A 124 7.25 3.60 -7.83
CA CYS A 124 6.22 4.60 -8.12
C CYS A 124 6.07 5.60 -6.98
N LEU A 125 6.10 6.88 -7.33
CA LEU A 125 5.79 7.97 -6.42
C LEU A 125 4.26 7.99 -6.14
N PRO A 126 3.85 8.39 -4.92
CA PRO A 126 4.68 8.74 -3.78
C PRO A 126 5.17 7.51 -3.00
N PHE A 127 6.39 7.59 -2.45
CA PHE A 127 6.97 6.60 -1.54
C PHE A 127 7.66 7.28 -0.34
N ASN A 128 7.74 6.56 0.78
CA ASN A 128 8.43 7.04 1.98
C ASN A 128 9.86 6.49 2.04
N VAL A 129 10.79 7.32 2.50
CA VAL A 129 12.19 6.94 2.68
C VAL A 129 12.77 7.53 3.96
N LYS A 130 13.80 6.86 4.49
CA LYS A 130 14.63 7.35 5.57
C LYS A 130 16.08 7.40 5.12
N VAL A 131 16.78 8.50 5.41
CA VAL A 131 18.22 8.60 5.20
C VAL A 131 18.91 7.56 6.09
N SER A 132 19.70 6.69 5.46
CA SER A 132 20.52 5.69 6.16
C SER A 132 21.99 6.09 6.22
N VAL A 133 22.49 6.81 5.21
CA VAL A 133 23.86 7.33 5.16
C VAL A 133 23.79 8.73 4.58
N ARG A 134 24.33 9.72 5.29
CA ARG A 134 24.41 11.10 4.77
C ARG A 134 25.41 11.18 3.62
N ASP A 135 25.16 12.08 2.67
CA ASP A 135 26.18 12.46 1.70
C ASP A 135 27.30 13.21 2.41
N LEU A 136 28.53 12.69 2.32
CA LEU A 136 29.72 13.32 2.92
C LEU A 136 30.31 14.41 2.02
N PHE A 137 29.84 14.53 0.78
CA PHE A 137 30.29 15.55 -0.16
C PHE A 137 29.45 16.84 -0.10
N ILE A 138 28.41 16.84 0.74
CA ILE A 138 27.58 18.01 0.99
C ILE A 138 28.08 18.67 2.27
N GLU A 139 28.38 19.95 2.18
CA GLU A 139 28.76 20.77 3.33
C GLU A 139 27.56 20.89 4.29
N GLU A 140 27.84 21.01 5.59
CA GLU A 140 26.78 21.23 6.57
C GLU A 140 26.13 22.60 6.32
N ASP A 141 24.80 22.65 6.33
CA ASP A 141 24.06 23.91 6.21
C ASP A 141 24.50 24.84 7.36
N ILE A 142 25.03 26.02 7.03
CA ILE A 142 25.45 27.07 7.98
C ILE A 142 24.24 27.77 8.57
#